data_AF-R0KRJ0-F1
#
_entry.id   AF-R0KRJ0-F1
#
_cell.length_a   1.000
_cell.length_b   1.000
_cell.length_c   1.000
_cell.angle_alpha   90.00
_cell.angle_beta   90.00
_cell.angle_gamma   90.00
#
_symmetry.space_group_name_H-M   'P 1'
#
loop_
_entity.id
_entity.type
_entity.pdbx_description
1 polymer ?
#
loop_
_entity_poly.entity_id
_entity_poly.type
_entity_poly.pdbx_seq_one_letter_code
_entity_poly.pdbx_strand_id
1 'polypeptide(L)'
;FRLEEGEVASPGPGQLLLRTVFLSLDPYMRGRMSDAPSYSPPVAVGAVMVGGTVSRVVTSNHDDYQPGDWVLGYGGWQDYELSDGSGLVKLGESPEHPSWALGILGMPGFTAYMGLLDIGQPKAGETLVVAAATGPVGATVGQIAKLKGCRTVGIAGGSEKCRYAVETLGFDACIDHRAPDFAVKLLEACPQGIDIYYENVGGKVFDEVLPLLNTSARVPVCGLVSGYN
;
A
#
# COMPACT_ATOMS: atom_id res chain seq x y z
N PHE A 1 -21.12 -7.99 0.21
CA PHE A 1 -20.43 -9.07 0.94
C PHE A 1 -21.46 -9.92 1.66
N ARG A 2 -21.15 -11.21 1.89
CA ARG A 2 -21.91 -12.14 2.74
C ARG A 2 -20.94 -12.71 3.77
N LEU A 3 -21.37 -12.81 5.02
CA LEU A 3 -20.65 -13.54 6.07
C LEU A 3 -21.10 -15.00 6.03
N GLU A 4 -20.14 -15.92 6.10
CA GLU A 4 -20.38 -17.36 6.14
C GLU A 4 -19.57 -17.98 7.28
N GLU A 5 -20.13 -19.02 7.87
CA GLU A 5 -19.53 -19.78 8.95
C GLU A 5 -19.44 -21.25 8.55
N GLY A 6 -18.40 -21.94 9.01
CA GLY A 6 -18.16 -23.34 8.70
C GLY A 6 -17.23 -23.98 9.72
N GLU A 7 -17.05 -25.29 9.61
CA GLU A 7 -16.12 -26.01 10.45
C GLU A 7 -14.67 -25.63 10.12
N VAL A 8 -13.83 -25.51 11.15
CA VAL A 8 -12.40 -25.27 10.97
C VAL A 8 -11.76 -26.54 10.42
N ALA A 9 -11.20 -26.46 9.22
CA ALA A 9 -10.61 -27.60 8.55
C ALA A 9 -9.34 -28.11 9.27
N SER A 10 -9.08 -29.41 9.15
CA SER A 10 -7.84 -30.03 9.64
C SER A 10 -6.81 -30.12 8.49
N PRO A 11 -5.53 -29.80 8.72
CA PRO A 11 -4.53 -29.86 7.66
C PRO A 11 -4.26 -31.31 7.23
N GLY A 12 -4.13 -31.54 5.91
CA GLY A 12 -3.64 -32.79 5.34
C GLY A 12 -2.11 -32.92 5.41
N PRO A 13 -1.52 -33.97 4.81
CA PRO A 13 -0.06 -34.10 4.69
C PRO A 13 0.54 -32.90 3.93
N GLY A 14 1.62 -32.32 4.47
CA GLY A 14 2.28 -31.16 3.87
C GLY A 14 1.48 -29.85 3.98
N GLN A 15 0.43 -29.81 4.79
CA GLN A 15 -0.37 -28.61 5.02
C GLN A 15 -0.26 -28.13 6.46
N LEU A 16 -0.64 -26.88 6.66
CA LEU A 16 -0.74 -26.24 7.95
C LEU A 16 -2.04 -25.43 8.05
N LEU A 17 -2.59 -25.35 9.26
CA LEU A 17 -3.74 -24.53 9.58
C LEU A 17 -3.24 -23.21 10.16
N LEU A 18 -3.63 -22.11 9.53
CA LEU A 18 -3.33 -20.76 9.96
C LEU A 18 -4.56 -20.14 10.62
N ARG A 19 -4.34 -19.37 11.69
CA ARG A 19 -5.35 -18.48 12.28
C ARG A 19 -4.96 -17.03 12.00
N THR A 20 -5.81 -16.31 11.29
CA THR A 20 -5.60 -14.89 10.98
C THR A 20 -5.66 -14.07 12.27
N VAL A 21 -4.66 -13.20 12.47
CA VAL A 21 -4.63 -12.24 13.60
C VAL A 21 -4.79 -10.81 13.09
N PHE A 22 -4.16 -10.50 11.95
CA PHE A 22 -4.31 -9.22 11.28
C PHE A 22 -4.63 -9.44 9.80
N LEU A 23 -5.49 -8.58 9.27
CA LEU A 23 -5.89 -8.54 7.86
C LEU A 23 -5.60 -7.14 7.32
N SER A 24 -4.93 -7.06 6.16
CA SER A 24 -4.77 -5.82 5.43
C SER A 24 -6.05 -5.48 4.67
N LEU A 25 -6.43 -4.20 4.68
CA LEU A 25 -7.55 -3.67 3.89
C LEU A 25 -7.02 -2.59 2.96
N ASP A 26 -7.01 -2.88 1.67
CA ASP A 26 -6.27 -2.11 0.68
C ASP A 26 -7.16 -1.62 -0.47
N PRO A 27 -6.92 -0.42 -1.03
CA PRO A 27 -7.72 0.09 -2.14
C PRO A 27 -7.77 -0.80 -3.38
N TYR A 28 -6.70 -1.53 -3.70
CA TYR A 28 -6.68 -2.43 -4.88
C TYR A 28 -7.75 -3.52 -4.80
N MET A 29 -8.22 -3.86 -3.59
CA MET A 29 -9.29 -4.84 -3.39
C MET A 29 -10.55 -4.45 -4.16
N ARG A 30 -10.85 -3.15 -4.30
CA ARG A 30 -11.97 -2.69 -5.12
C ARG A 30 -11.84 -3.09 -6.59
N GLY A 31 -10.63 -3.00 -7.15
CA GLY A 31 -10.33 -3.47 -8.50
C GLY A 31 -10.48 -4.98 -8.62
N ARG A 32 -10.05 -5.74 -7.60
CA ARG A 32 -10.23 -7.21 -7.54
C ARG A 32 -11.71 -7.63 -7.48
N MET A 33 -12.61 -6.77 -7.03
CA MET A 33 -14.06 -7.03 -7.01
C MET A 33 -14.75 -6.68 -8.35
N SER A 34 -14.07 -6.01 -9.27
CA SER A 34 -14.59 -5.73 -10.62
C SER A 34 -14.23 -6.84 -11.58
N ASP A 35 -15.07 -7.06 -12.58
CA ASP A 35 -14.83 -7.94 -13.73
C ASP A 35 -13.97 -7.28 -14.84
N ALA A 36 -13.53 -6.03 -14.64
CA ALA A 36 -12.67 -5.32 -15.58
C ALA A 36 -11.29 -6.01 -15.73
N PRO A 37 -10.68 -6.00 -16.95
CA PRO A 37 -9.33 -6.52 -17.16
C PRO A 37 -8.30 -5.85 -16.25
N SER A 38 -7.43 -6.65 -15.65
CA SER A 38 -6.37 -6.19 -14.75
C SER A 38 -5.17 -7.14 -14.78
N TYR A 39 -4.05 -6.73 -14.17
CA TYR A 39 -2.87 -7.58 -14.00
C TYR A 39 -3.11 -8.77 -13.05
N SER A 40 -4.21 -8.74 -12.28
CA SER A 40 -4.63 -9.84 -11.40
C SER A 40 -6.07 -10.24 -11.71
N PRO A 41 -6.39 -11.55 -11.70
CA PRO A 41 -7.75 -12.04 -11.88
C PRO A 41 -8.72 -11.47 -10.82
N PRO A 42 -9.98 -11.19 -11.21
CA PRO A 42 -11.04 -10.84 -10.26
C PRO A 42 -11.27 -11.92 -9.21
N VAL A 43 -11.82 -11.53 -8.06
CA VAL A 43 -12.36 -12.48 -7.08
C VAL A 43 -13.65 -13.06 -7.65
N ALA A 44 -13.71 -14.38 -7.75
CA ALA A 44 -14.92 -15.06 -8.22
C ALA A 44 -16.08 -14.85 -7.23
N VAL A 45 -17.31 -14.77 -7.75
CA VAL A 45 -18.50 -14.72 -6.90
C VAL A 45 -18.57 -15.99 -6.05
N GLY A 46 -18.73 -15.81 -4.73
CA GLY A 46 -18.77 -16.91 -3.76
C GLY A 46 -17.40 -17.36 -3.24
N ALA A 47 -16.30 -16.81 -3.77
CA ALA A 47 -14.98 -17.04 -3.19
C ALA A 47 -14.73 -16.17 -1.95
N VAL A 48 -13.77 -16.58 -1.12
CA VAL A 48 -13.25 -15.77 0.00
C VAL A 48 -12.64 -14.48 -0.57
N MET A 49 -12.96 -13.35 0.06
CA MET A 49 -12.40 -12.06 -0.35
C MET A 49 -10.88 -12.03 -0.09
N VAL A 50 -10.11 -11.55 -1.05
CA VAL A 50 -8.64 -11.52 -0.98
C VAL A 50 -8.10 -10.51 0.03
N GLY A 51 -6.91 -10.77 0.56
CA GLY A 51 -6.18 -9.83 1.41
C GLY A 51 -4.94 -10.45 2.04
N GLY A 52 -3.94 -9.60 2.28
CA GLY A 52 -2.74 -9.99 3.01
C GLY A 52 -3.07 -10.23 4.49
N THR A 53 -2.54 -11.30 5.06
CA THR A 53 -2.79 -11.70 6.43
C THR A 53 -1.50 -11.88 7.20
N VAL A 54 -1.53 -11.53 8.49
CA VAL A 54 -0.53 -12.01 9.45
C VAL A 54 -1.22 -12.97 10.38
N SER A 55 -0.72 -14.21 10.37
CA SER A 55 -1.38 -15.36 10.95
C SER A 55 -0.47 -16.14 11.89
N ARG A 56 -1.09 -16.88 12.80
CA ARG A 56 -0.42 -17.86 13.67
C ARG A 56 -0.63 -19.25 13.12
N VAL A 57 0.41 -20.06 13.07
CA VAL A 57 0.27 -21.50 12.79
C VAL A 57 -0.41 -22.15 14.00
N VAL A 58 -1.55 -22.80 13.77
CA VAL A 58 -2.33 -23.52 14.80
C VAL A 58 -1.86 -24.96 14.89
N THR A 59 -1.86 -25.66 13.76
CA THR A 59 -1.37 -27.03 13.58
C THR A 59 -0.60 -27.12 12.28
N SER A 60 0.41 -27.97 12.22
CA SER A 60 1.23 -28.16 11.02
C SER A 60 1.57 -29.62 10.81
N ASN A 61 1.37 -30.08 9.57
CA ASN A 61 1.90 -31.32 9.02
C ASN A 61 2.93 -31.01 7.91
N HIS A 62 3.52 -29.81 7.94
CA HIS A 62 4.54 -29.35 7.01
C HIS A 62 5.87 -29.18 7.75
N ASP A 63 6.95 -29.80 7.24
CA ASP A 63 8.24 -29.90 7.95
C ASP A 63 8.87 -28.54 8.28
N ASP A 64 8.67 -27.55 7.42
CA ASP A 64 9.19 -26.20 7.66
C ASP A 64 8.39 -25.37 8.66
N TYR A 65 7.19 -25.74 9.10
CA TYR A 65 6.37 -24.88 9.96
C TYR A 65 5.95 -25.61 11.23
N GLN A 66 6.00 -24.91 12.36
CA GLN A 66 5.59 -25.47 13.66
C GLN A 66 4.42 -24.67 14.26
N PRO A 67 3.57 -25.31 15.07
CA PRO A 67 2.55 -24.61 15.85
C PRO A 67 3.15 -23.44 16.62
N GLY A 68 2.54 -22.27 16.46
CA GLY A 68 2.98 -21.04 17.09
C GLY A 68 3.94 -20.18 16.26
N ASP A 69 4.31 -20.55 15.05
CA ASP A 69 5.01 -19.63 14.16
C ASP A 69 4.12 -18.44 13.76
N TRP A 70 4.72 -17.27 13.57
CA TRP A 70 4.07 -16.16 12.86
C TRP A 70 4.44 -16.18 11.38
N VAL A 71 3.44 -16.01 10.54
CA VAL A 71 3.62 -15.95 9.09
C VAL A 71 2.86 -14.77 8.50
N LEU A 72 3.47 -14.13 7.49
CA LEU A 72 2.80 -13.28 6.52
C LEU A 72 2.33 -14.17 5.37
N GLY A 73 1.07 -14.01 4.95
CA GLY A 73 0.47 -14.75 3.86
C GLY A 73 -0.62 -13.93 3.16
N TYR A 74 -1.46 -14.61 2.39
CA TYR A 74 -2.52 -13.99 1.59
C TYR A 74 -3.86 -14.72 1.75
N GLY A 75 -4.19 -15.05 3.00
CA GLY A 75 -5.31 -15.91 3.35
C GLY A 75 -6.69 -15.29 3.19
N GLY A 76 -6.79 -14.00 2.91
CA GLY A 76 -8.07 -13.34 2.69
C GLY A 76 -8.91 -13.14 3.96
N TRP A 77 -10.16 -12.76 3.75
CA TRP A 77 -11.06 -12.30 4.80
C TRP A 77 -11.74 -13.48 5.49
N GLN A 78 -10.98 -14.20 6.31
CA GLN A 78 -11.44 -15.37 7.07
C GLN A 78 -10.59 -15.57 8.33
N ASP A 79 -11.18 -16.24 9.32
CA ASP A 79 -10.53 -16.52 10.60
C ASP A 79 -9.41 -17.58 10.47
N TYR A 80 -9.59 -18.55 9.56
CA TYR A 80 -8.66 -19.66 9.37
C TYR A 80 -8.40 -19.93 7.89
N GLU A 81 -7.20 -20.41 7.58
CA GLU A 81 -6.77 -20.80 6.23
C GLU A 81 -6.00 -22.12 6.29
N LEU A 82 -6.31 -23.05 5.38
CA LEU A 82 -5.40 -24.15 5.07
C LEU A 82 -4.37 -23.69 4.04
N SER A 83 -3.09 -23.79 4.39
CA SER A 83 -1.98 -23.48 3.49
C SER A 83 -1.15 -24.74 3.25
N ASP A 84 -0.52 -24.82 2.09
CA ASP A 84 0.52 -25.80 1.75
C ASP A 84 1.94 -25.23 2.01
N GLY A 85 2.04 -24.06 2.65
CA GLY A 85 3.29 -23.37 2.91
C GLY A 85 3.75 -22.45 1.78
N SER A 86 3.12 -22.52 0.61
CA SER A 86 3.51 -21.69 -0.54
C SER A 86 3.18 -20.21 -0.32
N GLY A 87 4.12 -19.34 -0.69
CA GLY A 87 3.95 -17.88 -0.58
C GLY A 87 3.95 -17.33 0.86
N LEU A 88 4.16 -18.18 1.88
CA LEU A 88 4.30 -17.71 3.26
C LEU A 88 5.70 -17.15 3.51
N VAL A 89 5.76 -16.08 4.30
CA VAL A 89 7.00 -15.52 4.83
C VAL A 89 7.00 -15.67 6.34
N LYS A 90 7.99 -16.38 6.88
CA LYS A 90 8.16 -16.52 8.33
C LYS A 90 8.55 -15.18 8.95
N LEU A 91 7.82 -14.78 9.99
CA LEU A 91 8.11 -13.58 10.79
C LEU A 91 8.86 -13.91 12.09
N GLY A 92 9.23 -15.18 12.28
CA GLY A 92 9.84 -15.70 13.49
C GLY A 92 8.81 -16.10 14.55
N GLU A 93 9.30 -16.55 15.71
CA GLU A 93 8.45 -17.10 16.77
C GLU A 93 7.75 -16.00 17.59
N SER A 94 8.43 -14.85 17.78
CA SER A 94 7.97 -13.74 18.64
C SER A 94 8.36 -12.37 18.07
N PRO A 95 7.83 -11.94 16.91
CA PRO A 95 8.01 -10.60 16.40
C PRO A 95 7.40 -9.57 17.37
N GLU A 96 8.10 -8.45 17.59
CA GLU A 96 7.62 -7.36 18.46
C GLU A 96 6.39 -6.64 17.86
N HIS A 97 6.38 -6.45 16.53
CA HIS A 97 5.32 -5.76 15.79
C HIS A 97 4.86 -6.55 14.56
N PRO A 98 4.20 -7.71 14.73
CA PRO A 98 3.83 -8.60 13.63
C PRO A 98 3.01 -7.91 12.53
N SER A 99 2.11 -6.98 12.90
CA SER A 99 1.26 -6.26 11.96
C SER A 99 2.03 -5.33 11.01
N TRP A 100 3.27 -4.94 11.33
CA TRP A 100 4.08 -4.10 10.44
C TRP A 100 4.42 -4.79 9.13
N ALA A 101 4.38 -6.13 9.09
CA ALA A 101 4.52 -6.94 7.88
C ALA A 101 3.37 -6.74 6.87
N LEU A 102 2.26 -6.07 7.25
CA LEU A 102 1.20 -5.65 6.34
C LEU A 102 1.32 -4.18 5.91
N GLY A 103 2.27 -3.43 6.49
CA GLY A 103 2.45 -1.99 6.28
C GLY A 103 3.85 -1.66 5.77
N ILE A 104 4.64 -1.00 6.62
CA ILE A 104 5.98 -0.49 6.27
C ILE A 104 6.99 -1.60 5.93
N LEU A 105 6.90 -2.76 6.57
CA LEU A 105 7.70 -3.94 6.25
C LEU A 105 7.00 -4.89 5.28
N GLY A 106 5.82 -4.49 4.78
CA GLY A 106 4.96 -5.28 3.92
C GLY A 106 4.84 -4.74 2.52
N MET A 107 3.78 -5.18 1.83
CA MET A 107 3.49 -4.80 0.45
C MET A 107 3.40 -3.27 0.26
N PRO A 108 2.75 -2.46 1.12
CA PRO A 108 2.72 -1.01 0.91
C PRO A 108 4.10 -0.35 0.98
N GLY A 109 4.93 -0.73 1.96
CA GLY A 109 6.28 -0.23 2.09
C GLY A 109 7.18 -0.65 0.93
N PHE A 110 7.08 -1.91 0.51
CA PHE A 110 7.82 -2.44 -0.64
C PHE A 110 7.40 -1.78 -1.96
N THR A 111 6.11 -1.51 -2.14
CA THR A 111 5.57 -0.77 -3.30
C THR A 111 6.14 0.65 -3.38
N ALA A 112 6.16 1.36 -2.24
CA ALA A 112 6.80 2.67 -2.16
C ALA A 112 8.29 2.61 -2.50
N TYR A 113 9.01 1.65 -1.91
CA TYR A 113 10.45 1.47 -2.10
C TYR A 113 10.82 1.20 -3.56
N MET A 114 10.24 0.16 -4.16
CA MET A 114 10.53 -0.24 -5.54
C MET A 114 10.07 0.82 -6.54
N GLY A 115 8.82 1.29 -6.42
CA GLY A 115 8.27 2.27 -7.34
C GLY A 115 9.06 3.58 -7.33
N LEU A 116 9.49 4.05 -6.16
CA LEU A 116 10.27 5.28 -6.07
C LEU A 116 11.70 5.05 -6.53
N LEU A 117 12.40 4.04 -6.02
CA LEU A 117 13.84 3.92 -6.27
C LEU A 117 14.17 3.40 -7.67
N ASP A 118 13.37 2.50 -8.22
CA ASP A 118 13.67 1.88 -9.52
C ASP A 118 13.07 2.66 -10.69
N ILE A 119 11.85 3.20 -10.52
CA ILE A 119 11.14 3.94 -11.57
C ILE A 119 11.31 5.45 -11.37
N GLY A 120 11.07 5.95 -10.15
CA GLY A 120 11.19 7.38 -9.84
C GLY A 120 12.65 7.86 -9.86
N GLN A 121 13.59 7.01 -9.42
CA GLN A 121 15.03 7.26 -9.39
C GLN A 121 15.39 8.64 -8.80
N PRO A 122 15.01 8.93 -7.54
CA PRO A 122 15.15 10.26 -6.96
C PRO A 122 16.59 10.71 -6.83
N LYS A 123 16.81 12.01 -7.11
CA LYS A 123 18.09 12.70 -6.90
C LYS A 123 17.92 13.81 -5.87
N ALA A 124 18.99 14.07 -5.12
CA ALA A 124 19.00 15.17 -4.16
C ALA A 124 18.73 16.51 -4.87
N GLY A 125 17.91 17.36 -4.26
CA GLY A 125 17.48 18.65 -4.81
C GLY A 125 16.26 18.58 -5.74
N GLU A 126 15.86 17.40 -6.23
CA GLU A 126 14.64 17.26 -7.04
C GLU A 126 13.37 17.45 -6.20
N THR A 127 12.28 17.83 -6.85
CA THR A 127 10.95 17.93 -6.26
C THR A 127 10.14 16.66 -6.53
N LEU A 128 9.75 15.98 -5.45
CA LEU A 128 8.83 14.85 -5.46
C LEU A 128 7.44 15.29 -4.97
N VAL A 129 6.42 14.99 -5.77
CA VAL A 129 5.01 15.10 -5.41
C VAL A 129 4.41 13.70 -5.26
N VAL A 130 3.57 13.49 -4.25
CA VAL A 130 2.83 12.23 -4.09
C VAL A 130 1.40 12.47 -3.62
N ALA A 131 0.44 11.85 -4.31
CA ALA A 131 -0.97 11.87 -3.93
C ALA A 131 -1.30 10.77 -2.91
N ALA A 132 -2.39 10.98 -2.16
CA ALA A 132 -2.74 10.18 -0.98
C ALA A 132 -1.57 10.10 0.03
N ALA A 133 -0.95 11.26 0.30
CA ALA A 133 0.33 11.38 1.02
C ALA A 133 0.32 10.83 2.46
N THR A 134 -0.85 10.68 3.09
CA THR A 134 -0.97 10.07 4.43
C THR A 134 -1.45 8.61 4.39
N GLY A 135 -1.60 8.03 3.20
CA GLY A 135 -1.88 6.61 3.02
C GLY A 135 -0.62 5.77 3.18
N PRO A 136 -0.72 4.43 3.32
CA PRO A 136 0.42 3.56 3.60
C PRO A 136 1.58 3.69 2.59
N VAL A 137 1.26 3.69 1.28
CA VAL A 137 2.24 3.87 0.21
C VAL A 137 2.76 5.32 0.18
N GLY A 138 1.85 6.30 0.09
CA GLY A 138 2.23 7.71 -0.07
C GLY A 138 3.08 8.26 1.07
N ALA A 139 2.77 7.89 2.32
CA ALA A 139 3.54 8.28 3.50
C ALA A 139 4.97 7.71 3.47
N THR A 140 5.12 6.48 2.98
CA THR A 140 6.41 5.82 2.84
C THR A 140 7.23 6.44 1.69
N VAL A 141 6.59 6.71 0.54
CA VAL A 141 7.23 7.38 -0.61
C VAL A 141 7.81 8.72 -0.19
N GLY A 142 7.03 9.56 0.49
CA GLY A 142 7.50 10.88 0.94
C GLY A 142 8.71 10.77 1.87
N GLN A 143 8.67 9.87 2.86
CA GLN A 143 9.78 9.69 3.78
C GLN A 143 11.04 9.15 3.08
N ILE A 144 10.92 8.19 2.16
CA ILE A 144 12.07 7.71 1.38
C ILE A 144 12.64 8.84 0.51
N ALA A 145 11.79 9.62 -0.17
CA ALA A 145 12.23 10.75 -0.98
C ALA A 145 12.96 11.81 -0.15
N LYS A 146 12.49 12.09 1.07
CA LYS A 146 13.15 12.99 2.01
C LYS A 146 14.54 12.48 2.37
N LEU A 147 14.68 11.19 2.67
CA LEU A 147 15.98 10.54 2.93
C LEU A 147 16.93 10.59 1.72
N LYS A 148 16.39 10.67 0.50
CA LYS A 148 17.17 10.86 -0.75
C LYS A 148 17.49 12.32 -1.06
N GLY A 149 17.09 13.25 -0.19
CA GLY A 149 17.39 14.68 -0.31
C GLY A 149 16.46 15.42 -1.28
N CYS A 150 15.30 14.87 -1.61
CA CYS A 150 14.29 15.57 -2.40
C CYS A 150 13.53 16.58 -1.54
N ARG A 151 12.99 17.62 -2.19
CA ARG A 151 11.86 18.39 -1.67
C ARG A 151 10.59 17.55 -1.81
N THR A 152 9.86 17.32 -0.73
CA THR A 152 8.70 16.43 -0.73
C THR A 152 7.40 17.20 -0.49
N VAL A 153 6.52 17.18 -1.48
CA VAL A 153 5.19 17.82 -1.43
C VAL A 153 4.12 16.74 -1.46
N GLY A 154 3.32 16.67 -0.40
CA GLY A 154 2.20 15.73 -0.29
C GLY A 154 0.91 16.32 -0.84
N ILE A 155 0.03 15.49 -1.38
CA ILE A 155 -1.37 15.86 -1.65
C ILE A 155 -2.27 14.93 -0.83
N ALA A 156 -3.14 15.52 -0.02
CA ALA A 156 -4.08 14.80 0.84
C ALA A 156 -5.44 15.48 0.88
N GLY A 157 -6.47 14.80 1.40
CA GLY A 157 -7.83 15.35 1.48
C GLY A 157 -8.17 15.76 2.91
N GLY A 158 -8.22 17.07 3.17
CA GLY A 158 -8.48 17.67 4.48
C GLY A 158 -7.23 18.25 5.15
N SER A 159 -7.43 19.36 5.86
CA SER A 159 -6.38 20.08 6.59
C SER A 159 -5.68 19.24 7.65
N GLU A 160 -6.40 18.35 8.34
CA GLU A 160 -5.84 17.46 9.37
C GLU A 160 -4.78 16.52 8.78
N LYS A 161 -5.06 15.90 7.63
CA LYS A 161 -4.12 15.02 6.95
C LYS A 161 -2.91 15.80 6.43
N CYS A 162 -3.12 17.00 5.90
CA CYS A 162 -2.03 17.85 5.44
C CYS A 162 -1.10 18.25 6.58
N ARG A 163 -1.68 18.62 7.73
CA ARG A 163 -0.93 18.93 8.95
C ARG A 163 -0.12 17.72 9.42
N TYR A 164 -0.74 16.53 9.49
CA TYR A 164 -0.05 15.30 9.87
C TYR A 164 1.13 14.97 8.94
N ALA A 165 0.96 15.14 7.63
CA ALA A 165 2.03 14.91 6.65
C ALA A 165 3.25 15.81 6.91
N VAL A 166 3.04 17.09 7.23
CA VAL A 166 4.13 18.03 7.49
C VAL A 166 4.73 17.83 8.87
N GLU A 167 3.91 17.87 9.93
CA GLU A 167 4.38 17.90 11.31
C GLU A 167 4.92 16.55 11.80
N THR A 168 4.38 15.44 11.31
CA THR A 168 4.74 14.09 11.78
C THR A 168 5.57 13.33 10.76
N LEU A 169 5.17 13.36 9.47
CA LEU A 169 5.87 12.58 8.43
C LEU A 169 7.04 13.33 7.79
N GLY A 170 7.21 14.63 8.08
CA GLY A 170 8.36 15.42 7.64
C GLY A 170 8.31 15.92 6.20
N PHE A 171 7.12 15.96 5.59
CA PHE A 171 6.95 16.58 4.27
C PHE A 171 7.27 18.09 4.34
N ASP A 172 7.85 18.65 3.28
CA ASP A 172 8.12 20.10 3.17
C ASP A 172 6.84 20.92 3.03
N ALA A 173 5.84 20.35 2.37
CA ALA A 173 4.50 20.92 2.24
C ALA A 173 3.48 19.80 2.03
N CYS A 174 2.21 20.05 2.38
CA CYS A 174 1.12 19.19 1.97
C CYS A 174 -0.13 20.01 1.62
N ILE A 175 -0.71 19.73 0.45
CA ILE A 175 -1.80 20.51 -0.13
C ILE A 175 -3.11 19.72 -0.08
N ASP A 176 -4.16 20.40 0.39
CA ASP A 176 -5.50 19.83 0.43
C ASP A 176 -6.16 19.87 -0.95
N HIS A 177 -6.32 18.72 -1.59
CA HIS A 177 -6.96 18.62 -2.91
C HIS A 177 -8.46 18.92 -2.89
N ARG A 178 -9.08 19.06 -1.72
CA ARG A 178 -10.49 19.45 -1.55
C ARG A 178 -10.66 20.96 -1.52
N ALA A 179 -9.57 21.71 -1.35
CA ALA A 179 -9.62 23.16 -1.31
C ALA A 179 -9.94 23.72 -2.71
N PRO A 180 -10.74 24.79 -2.80
CA PRO A 180 -11.09 25.40 -4.09
C PRO A 180 -9.88 26.00 -4.81
N ASP A 181 -8.81 26.31 -4.07
CA ASP A 181 -7.56 26.89 -4.55
C ASP A 181 -6.42 25.85 -4.66
N PHE A 182 -6.76 24.56 -4.74
CA PHE A 182 -5.78 23.45 -4.81
C PHE A 182 -4.70 23.67 -5.89
N ALA A 183 -5.10 23.99 -7.13
CA ALA A 183 -4.17 24.19 -8.24
C ALA A 183 -3.14 25.29 -7.97
N VAL A 184 -3.61 26.42 -7.42
CA VAL A 184 -2.76 27.57 -7.08
C VAL A 184 -1.75 27.19 -5.98
N LYS A 185 -2.24 26.54 -4.91
CA LYS A 185 -1.37 26.10 -3.81
C LYS A 185 -0.36 25.03 -4.22
N LEU A 186 -0.73 24.15 -5.16
CA LEU A 186 0.18 23.14 -5.68
C LEU A 186 1.32 23.79 -6.49
N LEU A 187 0.99 24.76 -7.34
CA LEU A 187 1.98 25.56 -8.08
C LEU A 187 2.93 26.29 -7.12
N GLU A 188 2.38 26.97 -6.10
CA GLU A 188 3.18 27.67 -5.07
C GLU A 188 4.10 26.73 -4.29
N ALA A 189 3.65 25.50 -4.03
CA ALA A 189 4.45 24.50 -3.33
C ALA A 189 5.58 23.90 -4.19
N CYS A 190 5.48 23.99 -5.52
CA CYS A 190 6.41 23.43 -6.51
C CYS A 190 7.04 24.52 -7.40
N PRO A 191 7.76 25.52 -6.84
CA PRO A 191 8.25 26.66 -7.60
C PRO A 191 9.31 26.32 -8.66
N GLN A 192 9.92 25.13 -8.57
CA GLN A 192 10.90 24.62 -9.53
C GLN A 192 10.31 23.51 -10.42
N GLY A 193 8.98 23.36 -10.44
CA GLY A 193 8.29 22.25 -11.11
C GLY A 193 8.40 20.93 -10.34
N ILE A 194 7.99 19.84 -11.00
CA ILE A 194 7.91 18.49 -10.42
C ILE A 194 8.78 17.53 -11.23
N ASP A 195 9.79 16.96 -10.59
CA ASP A 195 10.70 15.98 -11.23
C ASP A 195 10.18 14.55 -11.11
N ILE A 196 9.45 14.27 -10.02
CA ILE A 196 8.87 12.95 -9.76
C ILE A 196 7.46 13.14 -9.24
N TYR A 197 6.50 12.49 -9.89
CA TYR A 197 5.15 12.36 -9.36
C TYR A 197 4.81 10.90 -9.12
N TYR A 198 4.66 10.51 -7.86
CA TYR A 198 4.27 9.15 -7.51
C TYR A 198 2.75 9.05 -7.52
N GLU A 199 2.21 8.32 -8.50
CA GLU A 199 0.78 8.28 -8.82
C GLU A 199 0.07 7.12 -8.12
N ASN A 200 -0.88 7.46 -7.24
CA ASN A 200 -1.72 6.53 -6.47
C ASN A 200 -3.23 6.73 -6.70
N VAL A 201 -3.62 7.85 -7.32
CA VAL A 201 -4.98 8.41 -7.32
C VAL A 201 -5.53 8.60 -8.72
N GLY A 202 -4.83 9.31 -9.60
CA GLY A 202 -5.32 9.73 -10.91
C GLY A 202 -6.37 10.85 -10.86
N GLY A 203 -7.13 10.97 -11.94
CA GLY A 203 -8.24 11.92 -12.07
C GLY A 203 -7.80 13.38 -11.91
N LYS A 204 -8.67 14.19 -11.28
CA LYS A 204 -8.46 15.64 -11.12
C LYS A 204 -7.14 16.01 -10.43
N VAL A 205 -6.60 15.14 -9.58
CA VAL A 205 -5.30 15.41 -8.94
C VAL A 205 -4.20 15.36 -9.98
N PHE A 206 -4.23 14.36 -10.86
CA PHE A 206 -3.24 14.26 -11.94
C PHE A 206 -3.38 15.39 -12.96
N ASP A 207 -4.61 15.80 -13.27
CA ASP A 207 -4.88 16.90 -14.21
C ASP A 207 -4.19 18.21 -13.76
N GLU A 208 -4.08 18.46 -12.46
CA GLU A 208 -3.40 19.64 -11.90
C GLU A 208 -1.88 19.44 -11.73
N VAL A 209 -1.42 18.20 -11.58
CA VAL A 209 0.01 17.86 -11.48
C VAL A 209 0.69 17.89 -12.85
N LEU A 210 0.00 17.39 -13.88
CA LEU A 210 0.55 17.18 -15.22
C LEU A 210 1.18 18.46 -15.84
N PRO A 211 0.56 19.66 -15.73
CA PRO A 211 1.13 20.89 -16.29
C PRO A 211 2.38 21.38 -15.55
N LEU A 212 2.66 20.85 -14.36
CA LEU A 212 3.78 21.26 -13.50
C LEU A 212 4.98 20.32 -13.61
N LEU A 213 4.88 19.25 -14.40
CA LEU A 213 5.98 18.30 -14.62
C LEU A 213 7.15 18.98 -15.36
N ASN A 214 8.35 18.77 -14.84
CA ASN A 214 9.57 19.20 -15.49
C ASN A 214 9.89 18.37 -16.74
N THR A 215 10.76 18.92 -17.58
CA THR A 215 11.39 18.13 -18.64
C THR A 215 12.09 16.92 -18.02
N SER A 216 11.86 15.72 -18.56
CA SER A 216 12.41 14.46 -18.04
C SER A 216 11.89 14.06 -16.66
N ALA A 217 10.71 14.55 -16.25
CA ALA A 217 10.03 14.05 -15.07
C ALA A 217 9.70 12.55 -15.18
N ARG A 218 9.62 11.86 -14.04
CA ARG A 218 9.27 10.43 -13.94
C ARG A 218 7.97 10.28 -13.17
N VAL A 219 7.08 9.41 -13.67
CA VAL A 219 5.79 9.16 -13.04
C VAL A 219 5.62 7.67 -12.75
N PRO A 220 6.08 7.17 -11.59
CA PRO A 220 5.75 5.83 -11.14
C PRO A 220 4.24 5.71 -10.93
N VAL A 221 3.58 4.87 -11.74
CA VAL A 221 2.13 4.64 -11.63
C VAL A 221 1.88 3.39 -10.79
N CYS A 222 1.42 3.61 -9.56
CA CYS A 222 1.11 2.55 -8.59
C CYS A 222 -0.39 2.24 -8.53
N GLY A 223 -1.25 3.24 -8.68
CA GLY A 223 -2.70 3.05 -8.55
C GLY A 223 -3.50 4.24 -9.06
N LEU A 224 -4.80 4.03 -9.25
CA LEU A 224 -5.73 5.03 -9.78
C LEU A 224 -7.02 5.06 -8.94
N VAL A 225 -6.89 5.23 -7.62
CA VAL A 225 -8.01 5.02 -6.69
C VAL A 225 -9.22 5.92 -6.96
N SER A 226 -9.07 7.08 -7.60
CA SER A 226 -10.21 7.93 -7.95
C SER A 226 -11.11 7.33 -9.04
N GLY A 227 -10.57 6.41 -9.85
CA GLY A 227 -11.27 5.74 -10.95
C GLY A 227 -11.73 4.33 -10.63
N TYR A 228 -11.61 3.86 -9.39
CA TYR A 228 -12.03 2.51 -9.01
C TYR A 228 -13.56 2.35 -8.89
N ASN A 229 -14.32 3.45 -9.02
CA ASN A 229 -15.78 3.47 -9.02
C ASN A 229 -16.32 4.25 -10.21
#